data_AF-A0A435FRV2-F1
#
_entry.id   AF-A0A435FRV2-F1
#
_cell.length_a   1.000
_cell.length_b   1.000
_cell.length_c   1.000
_cell.angle_alpha   90.00
_cell.angle_beta   90.00
_cell.angle_gamma   90.00
#
_symmetry.space_group_name_H-M   'P 1'
#
loop_
_entity.id
_entity.type
_entity.pdbx_description
1 polymer ?
#
loop_
_entity_poly.entity_id
_entity_poly.type
_entity_poly.pdbx_seq_one_letter_code
_entity_poly.pdbx_strand_id
1 'polypeptide(L)'
;MLEQDSDAARDEVNRFDRLERFLGRLEQALHIYDRADQSSDLRQELASLQADIATLQKTISEADIQRKLFNALNQVAHHANRLVPQLDAEWPEAPIRLLIEDLTVKVTRGTREDYLWEIGSGANWLAYHVALMLALQHYFLAEPHHPVPGQLIFDQPSQVYFPKRAAGDEGPDLIAWRDQDVVAVRKVFALLGAEVTAAKGRLQIIVLDHADEDVWGKLPGVKLIEEWRGQALVPQTWITAPSG
;
A
#
# COMPACT_ATOMS: atom_id res chain seq x y z
N MET A 1 -60.57 29.06 69.66
CA MET A 1 -59.15 28.74 69.47
C MET A 1 -58.94 27.25 69.20
N LEU A 2 -59.55 26.33 69.98
CA LEU A 2 -59.41 24.87 69.77
C LEU A 2 -60.06 24.30 68.48
N GLU A 3 -61.09 24.94 67.93
CA GLU A 3 -61.76 24.49 66.68
C GLU A 3 -60.97 24.86 65.41
N GLN A 4 -60.32 26.04 65.40
CA GLN A 4 -59.46 26.47 64.29
C GLN A 4 -58.18 25.63 64.17
N ASP A 5 -57.62 25.19 65.30
CA ASP A 5 -56.45 24.30 65.31
C ASP A 5 -56.78 22.89 64.78
N SER A 6 -58.03 22.40 64.98
CA SER A 6 -58.49 21.10 64.48
C SER A 6 -58.73 21.10 62.96
N ASP A 7 -59.31 22.16 62.42
CA ASP A 7 -59.53 22.27 60.97
C ASP A 7 -58.23 22.55 60.21
N ALA A 8 -57.32 23.36 60.79
CA ALA A 8 -55.98 23.56 60.23
C ALA A 8 -55.17 22.25 60.19
N ALA A 9 -55.21 21.45 61.26
CA ALA A 9 -54.55 20.16 61.31
C ALA A 9 -55.15 19.15 60.30
N ARG A 10 -56.49 19.14 60.13
CA ARG A 10 -57.15 18.29 59.12
C ARG A 10 -56.78 18.69 57.69
N ASP A 11 -56.69 19.98 57.41
CA ASP A 11 -56.27 20.48 56.10
C ASP A 11 -54.80 20.19 55.80
N GLU A 12 -53.93 20.23 56.81
CA GLU A 12 -52.52 19.87 56.70
C GLU A 12 -52.35 18.36 56.44
N VAL A 13 -53.07 17.50 57.17
CA VAL A 13 -53.12 16.05 56.91
C VAL A 13 -53.64 15.77 55.50
N ASN A 14 -54.73 16.41 55.07
CA ASN A 14 -55.29 16.25 53.73
C ASN A 14 -54.37 16.75 52.60
N ARG A 15 -53.49 17.73 52.88
CA ARG A 15 -52.46 18.18 51.92
C ARG A 15 -51.32 17.17 51.86
N PHE A 16 -50.90 16.64 52.99
CA PHE A 16 -49.87 15.61 53.09
C PHE A 16 -50.31 14.33 52.34
N ASP A 17 -51.54 13.88 52.57
CA ASP A 17 -52.19 12.76 51.89
C ASP A 17 -52.27 12.91 50.36
N ARG A 18 -52.41 14.15 49.87
CA ARG A 18 -52.43 14.46 48.44
C ARG A 18 -51.03 14.50 47.86
N LEU A 19 -50.05 14.99 48.62
CA LEU A 19 -48.64 15.00 48.26
C LEU A 19 -48.09 13.58 48.16
N GLU A 20 -48.37 12.71 49.14
CA GLU A 20 -47.93 11.31 49.10
C GLU A 20 -48.54 10.55 47.92
N ARG A 21 -49.83 10.73 47.66
CA ARG A 21 -50.48 10.12 46.47
C ARG A 21 -49.92 10.66 45.16
N PHE A 22 -49.51 11.93 45.11
CA PHE A 22 -48.89 12.50 43.93
C PHE A 22 -47.46 11.96 43.75
N LEU A 23 -46.69 11.89 44.84
CA LEU A 23 -45.33 11.34 44.84
C LEU A 23 -45.33 9.87 44.40
N GLY A 24 -46.23 9.05 44.95
CA GLY A 24 -46.35 7.64 44.56
C GLY A 24 -46.77 7.46 43.09
N ARG A 25 -47.61 8.35 42.54
CA ARG A 25 -47.95 8.32 41.11
C ARG A 25 -46.78 8.78 40.23
N LEU A 26 -46.00 9.75 40.69
CA LEU A 26 -44.82 10.25 39.99
C LEU A 26 -43.71 9.19 39.97
N GLU A 27 -43.45 8.54 41.11
CA GLU A 27 -42.52 7.41 41.23
C GLU A 27 -42.94 6.25 40.33
N GLN A 28 -44.24 5.91 40.32
CA GLN A 28 -44.76 4.87 39.43
C GLN A 28 -44.61 5.25 37.96
N ALA A 29 -44.87 6.50 37.59
CA ALA A 29 -44.70 6.98 36.22
C ALA A 29 -43.22 6.97 35.79
N LEU A 30 -42.31 7.37 36.67
CA LEU A 30 -40.87 7.28 36.46
C LEU A 30 -40.41 5.83 36.32
N HIS A 31 -40.94 4.91 37.15
CA HIS A 31 -40.64 3.48 37.04
C HIS A 31 -41.16 2.86 35.74
N ILE A 32 -42.33 3.29 35.25
CA ILE A 32 -42.89 2.84 33.97
C ILE A 32 -42.07 3.43 32.81
N TYR A 33 -41.69 4.70 32.88
CA TYR A 33 -40.87 5.36 31.87
C TYR A 33 -39.48 4.74 31.77
N ASP A 34 -38.81 4.45 32.90
CA ASP A 34 -37.51 3.75 32.94
C ASP A 34 -37.60 2.33 32.36
N ARG A 35 -38.74 1.65 32.54
CA ARG A 35 -39.03 0.35 31.91
C ARG A 35 -39.41 0.43 30.43
N ALA A 36 -39.89 1.57 29.96
CA ALA A 36 -40.38 1.76 28.59
C ALA A 36 -39.33 2.39 27.66
N ASP A 37 -38.53 3.33 28.17
CA ASP A 37 -37.56 4.14 27.41
C ASP A 37 -36.18 3.48 27.32
N GLN A 38 -35.89 2.53 28.21
CA GLN A 38 -34.67 1.75 28.15
C GLN A 38 -35.02 0.26 28.16
N SER A 39 -34.66 -0.43 27.08
CA SER A 39 -33.66 -1.50 27.16
C SER A 39 -33.99 -2.95 26.76
N SER A 40 -35.16 -3.30 26.23
CA SER A 40 -35.30 -4.63 25.61
C SER A 40 -34.63 -4.63 24.25
N ASP A 41 -35.19 -3.88 23.31
CA ASP A 41 -34.83 -4.01 21.89
C ASP A 41 -33.42 -3.51 21.62
N LEU A 42 -33.03 -2.35 22.17
CA LEU A 42 -31.65 -1.83 22.03
C LEU A 42 -30.61 -2.70 22.75
N ARG A 43 -30.91 -3.32 23.91
CA ARG A 43 -29.96 -4.27 24.54
C ARG A 43 -29.92 -5.59 23.77
N GLN A 44 -31.02 -6.00 23.18
CA GLN A 44 -31.11 -7.21 22.37
C GLN A 44 -30.34 -7.03 21.04
N GLU A 45 -30.46 -5.86 20.42
CA GLU A 45 -29.66 -5.44 19.27
C GLU A 45 -28.17 -5.35 19.64
N LEU A 46 -27.82 -4.69 20.76
CA LEU A 46 -26.44 -4.65 21.25
C LEU A 46 -25.87 -6.05 21.51
N ALA A 47 -26.64 -6.94 22.13
CA ALA A 47 -26.24 -8.32 22.39
C ALA A 47 -26.05 -9.11 21.08
N SER A 48 -26.92 -8.89 20.09
CA SER A 48 -26.77 -9.52 18.77
C SER A 48 -25.51 -9.02 18.05
N LEU A 49 -25.27 -7.70 18.02
CA LEU A 49 -24.08 -7.10 17.42
C LEU A 49 -22.80 -7.55 18.13
N GLN A 50 -22.81 -7.68 19.46
CA GLN A 50 -21.66 -8.21 20.21
C GLN A 50 -21.40 -9.68 19.89
N ALA A 51 -22.44 -10.50 19.72
CA ALA A 51 -22.30 -11.90 19.31
C ALA A 51 -21.77 -12.02 17.87
N ASP A 52 -22.22 -11.15 16.97
CA ASP A 52 -21.73 -11.08 15.59
C ASP A 52 -20.26 -10.63 15.55
N ILE A 53 -19.90 -9.59 16.30
CA ILE A 53 -18.50 -9.14 16.45
C ILE A 53 -17.64 -10.29 17.00
N ALA A 54 -18.08 -10.98 18.05
CA ALA A 54 -17.33 -12.10 18.61
C ALA A 54 -17.17 -13.26 17.61
N THR A 55 -18.17 -13.51 16.77
CA THR A 55 -18.13 -14.54 15.73
C THR A 55 -17.19 -14.15 14.59
N LEU A 56 -17.25 -12.89 14.16
CA LEU A 56 -16.35 -12.33 13.15
C LEU A 56 -14.90 -12.28 13.65
N GLN A 57 -14.67 -11.91 14.92
CA GLN A 57 -13.35 -11.92 15.54
C GLN A 57 -12.76 -13.33 15.66
N LYS A 58 -13.59 -14.36 15.87
CA LYS A 58 -13.12 -15.77 15.78
C LYS A 58 -12.73 -16.16 14.36
N THR A 59 -13.33 -15.53 13.35
CA THR A 59 -13.02 -15.75 11.93
C THR A 59 -11.76 -14.98 11.50
N ILE A 60 -11.49 -13.85 12.15
CA ILE A 60 -10.35 -12.97 11.87
C ILE A 60 -9.31 -13.11 13.01
N SER A 61 -8.45 -14.12 12.88
CA SER A 61 -7.27 -14.23 13.73
C SER A 61 -6.22 -13.20 13.31
N GLU A 62 -5.97 -12.20 14.16
CA GLU A 62 -4.89 -11.23 13.94
C GLU A 62 -3.53 -11.93 13.75
N ALA A 63 -3.28 -13.00 14.52
CA ALA A 63 -2.10 -13.83 14.36
C ALA A 63 -2.02 -14.50 12.97
N ASP A 64 -3.15 -14.89 12.38
CA ASP A 64 -3.18 -15.45 11.03
C ASP A 64 -2.92 -14.39 9.95
N ILE A 65 -3.45 -13.18 10.14
CA ILE A 65 -3.15 -12.04 9.24
C ILE A 65 -1.66 -11.74 9.29
N GLN A 66 -1.09 -11.58 10.48
CA GLN A 66 0.33 -11.30 10.66
C GLN A 66 1.20 -12.41 10.06
N ARG A 67 0.83 -13.68 10.26
CA ARG A 67 1.54 -14.81 9.66
C ARG A 67 1.47 -14.80 8.12
N LYS A 68 0.29 -14.55 7.53
CA LYS A 68 0.13 -14.46 6.08
C LYS A 68 0.95 -13.30 5.50
N LEU A 69 0.90 -12.14 6.14
CA LEU A 69 1.67 -10.97 5.75
C LEU A 69 3.18 -11.23 5.81
N PHE A 70 3.66 -11.80 6.91
CA PHE A 70 5.06 -12.19 7.07
C PHE A 70 5.51 -13.16 5.97
N ASN A 71 4.70 -14.17 5.65
CA ASN A 71 5.01 -15.12 4.58
C ASN A 71 5.07 -14.45 3.21
N ALA A 72 4.12 -13.55 2.90
CA ALA A 72 4.10 -12.78 1.67
C ALA A 72 5.37 -11.91 1.52
N LEU A 73 5.73 -11.18 2.58
CA LEU A 73 6.93 -10.35 2.60
C LEU A 73 8.21 -11.17 2.42
N ASN A 74 8.29 -12.35 3.03
CA ASN A 74 9.44 -13.24 2.85
C ASN A 74 9.53 -13.78 1.41
N GLN A 75 8.40 -14.06 0.76
CA GLN A 75 8.40 -14.50 -0.63
C GLN A 75 8.85 -13.38 -1.58
N VAL A 76 8.35 -12.15 -1.36
CA VAL A 76 8.81 -10.96 -2.08
C VAL A 76 10.30 -10.73 -1.86
N ALA A 77 10.77 -10.79 -0.62
CA ALA A 77 12.20 -10.67 -0.31
C ALA A 77 13.01 -11.77 -1.01
N HIS A 78 12.57 -13.02 -0.99
CA HIS A 78 13.24 -14.12 -1.67
C HIS A 78 13.40 -13.86 -3.17
N HIS A 79 12.33 -13.43 -3.84
CA HIS A 79 12.40 -13.06 -5.25
C HIS A 79 13.34 -11.88 -5.48
N ALA A 80 13.22 -10.81 -4.69
CA ALA A 80 14.03 -9.61 -4.86
C ALA A 80 15.53 -9.93 -4.68
N ASN A 81 15.90 -10.70 -3.66
CA ASN A 81 17.28 -11.14 -3.41
C ASN A 81 17.86 -12.01 -4.53
N ARG A 82 17.02 -12.69 -5.33
CA ARG A 82 17.48 -13.43 -6.52
C ARG A 82 17.71 -12.50 -7.73
N LEU A 83 17.02 -11.37 -7.78
CA LEU A 83 17.06 -10.44 -8.91
C LEU A 83 18.15 -9.38 -8.76
N VAL A 84 18.39 -8.87 -7.55
CA VAL A 84 19.39 -7.82 -7.27
C VAL A 84 20.80 -8.17 -7.79
N PRO A 85 21.34 -9.40 -7.63
CA PRO A 85 22.65 -9.76 -8.17
C PRO A 85 22.81 -9.64 -9.68
N GLN A 86 21.69 -9.60 -10.41
CA GLN A 86 21.69 -9.47 -11.88
C GLN A 86 21.73 -7.99 -12.33
N LEU A 87 21.64 -7.06 -11.38
CA LEU A 87 21.62 -5.62 -11.61
C LEU A 87 22.91 -4.97 -11.10
N ASP A 88 22.99 -3.65 -11.24
CA ASP A 88 24.15 -2.85 -10.81
C ASP A 88 23.94 -2.27 -9.40
N ALA A 89 23.75 -3.17 -8.44
CA ALA A 89 23.66 -2.81 -7.03
C ALA A 89 25.04 -2.86 -6.36
N GLU A 90 25.30 -1.93 -5.44
CA GLU A 90 26.57 -1.84 -4.70
C GLU A 90 26.83 -3.07 -3.81
N TRP A 91 25.77 -3.67 -3.26
CA TRP A 91 25.85 -4.88 -2.45
C TRP A 91 24.87 -5.95 -2.98
N PRO A 92 25.21 -6.62 -4.08
CA PRO A 92 24.29 -7.50 -4.78
C PRO A 92 23.83 -8.69 -3.92
N GLU A 93 24.71 -9.18 -3.05
CA GLU A 93 24.50 -10.34 -2.19
C GLU A 93 23.95 -9.99 -0.80
N ALA A 94 23.76 -8.69 -0.50
CA ALA A 94 23.25 -8.27 0.79
C ALA A 94 21.74 -8.55 0.88
N PRO A 95 21.25 -9.24 1.92
CA PRO A 95 19.83 -9.49 2.09
C PRO A 95 19.02 -8.20 2.12
N ILE A 96 18.00 -8.13 1.26
CA ILE A 96 17.04 -7.02 1.22
C ILE A 96 15.66 -7.45 1.71
N ARG A 97 14.94 -6.53 2.35
CA ARG A 97 13.54 -6.71 2.75
C ARG A 97 12.73 -5.44 2.48
N LEU A 98 11.46 -5.63 2.13
CA LEU A 98 10.47 -4.56 2.05
C LEU A 98 9.93 -4.26 3.45
N LEU A 99 10.06 -3.01 3.88
CA LEU A 99 9.40 -2.47 5.07
C LEU A 99 8.13 -1.75 4.62
N ILE A 100 6.98 -2.36 4.87
CA ILE A 100 5.68 -1.82 4.44
C ILE A 100 5.21 -0.64 5.30
N GLU A 101 5.69 -0.53 6.54
CA GLU A 101 5.34 0.56 7.46
C GLU A 101 5.97 1.88 6.99
N ASP A 102 7.23 1.82 6.55
CA ASP A 102 8.00 2.94 6.06
C ASP A 102 8.00 3.06 4.52
N LEU A 103 7.34 2.12 3.83
CA LEU A 103 7.30 1.99 2.37
C LEU A 103 8.69 2.07 1.71
N THR A 104 9.66 1.34 2.27
CA THR A 104 11.06 1.41 1.86
C THR A 104 11.73 0.03 1.82
N VAL A 105 12.91 -0.01 1.23
CA VAL A 105 13.78 -1.20 1.23
C VAL A 105 14.84 -1.03 2.30
N LYS A 106 15.05 -2.09 3.07
CA LYS A 106 16.17 -2.21 4.00
C LYS A 106 17.16 -3.23 3.48
N VAL A 107 18.45 -2.89 3.53
CA VAL A 107 19.57 -3.75 3.11
C VAL A 107 20.39 -4.10 4.34
N THR A 108 20.58 -5.39 4.61
CA THR A 108 21.33 -5.88 5.77
C THR A 108 22.76 -6.23 5.37
N ARG A 109 23.75 -5.53 5.95
CA ARG A 109 25.19 -5.73 5.75
C ARG A 109 25.87 -6.16 7.04
N GLY A 110 26.08 -7.47 7.21
CA GLY A 110 26.61 -8.00 8.46
C GLY A 110 25.68 -7.68 9.63
N THR A 111 26.09 -6.78 10.50
CA THR A 111 25.29 -6.30 11.65
C THR A 111 24.61 -4.95 11.41
N ARG A 112 24.93 -4.25 10.31
CA ARG A 112 24.36 -2.96 9.98
C ARG A 112 23.17 -3.15 9.05
N GLU A 113 22.11 -2.37 9.27
CA GLU A 113 20.99 -2.30 8.36
C GLU A 113 20.88 -0.86 7.85
N ASP A 114 20.90 -0.69 6.53
CA ASP A 114 20.81 0.60 5.87
C ASP A 114 19.49 0.67 5.11
N TYR A 115 18.78 1.78 5.23
CA TYR A 115 17.64 2.10 4.40
C TYR A 115 18.09 2.53 3.01
N LEU A 116 17.25 2.33 1.99
CA LEU A 116 17.60 2.64 0.60
C LEU A 116 18.12 4.07 0.40
N TRP A 117 17.59 5.05 1.13
CA TRP A 117 18.04 6.44 1.04
C TRP A 117 19.44 6.69 1.61
N GLU A 118 19.95 5.80 2.47
CA GLU A 118 21.30 5.88 3.05
C GLU A 118 22.38 5.30 2.12
N ILE A 119 21.96 4.49 1.13
CA ILE A 119 22.82 3.74 0.19
C ILE A 119 23.20 4.58 -1.05
N GLY A 120 22.61 5.77 -1.19
CA GLY A 120 23.23 6.91 -1.87
C GLY A 120 23.81 6.69 -3.28
N SER A 121 23.07 6.11 -4.22
CA SER A 121 23.32 6.34 -5.65
C SER A 121 22.06 6.12 -6.48
N GLY A 122 21.92 6.85 -7.59
CA GLY A 122 20.80 6.64 -8.51
C GLY A 122 20.77 5.20 -9.06
N ALA A 123 21.94 4.64 -9.36
CA ALA A 123 22.12 3.27 -9.83
C ALA A 123 21.57 2.25 -8.83
N ASN A 124 21.95 2.39 -7.55
CA ASN A 124 21.42 1.57 -6.46
C ASN A 124 19.89 1.67 -6.39
N TRP A 125 19.36 2.90 -6.42
CA TRP A 125 17.92 3.12 -6.38
C TRP A 125 17.21 2.38 -7.51
N LEU A 126 17.68 2.51 -8.76
CA LEU A 126 17.08 1.80 -9.89
C LEU A 126 17.14 0.29 -9.69
N ALA A 127 18.31 -0.25 -9.29
CA ALA A 127 18.48 -1.68 -9.10
C ALA A 127 17.50 -2.26 -8.07
N TYR A 128 17.42 -1.66 -6.89
CA TYR A 128 16.53 -2.14 -5.82
C TYR A 128 15.04 -1.95 -6.19
N HIS A 129 14.66 -0.84 -6.83
CA HIS A 129 13.27 -0.62 -7.26
C HIS A 129 12.85 -1.62 -8.34
N VAL A 130 13.67 -1.81 -9.39
CA VAL A 130 13.36 -2.78 -10.46
C VAL A 130 13.24 -4.19 -9.88
N ALA A 131 14.20 -4.61 -9.04
CA ALA A 131 14.15 -5.92 -8.41
C ALA A 131 12.91 -6.10 -7.53
N LEU A 132 12.54 -5.08 -6.73
CA LEU A 132 11.38 -5.14 -5.85
C LEU A 132 10.07 -5.18 -6.63
N MET A 133 9.92 -4.32 -7.66
CA MET A 133 8.71 -4.29 -8.49
C MET A 133 8.48 -5.61 -9.22
N LEU A 134 9.54 -6.20 -9.76
CA LEU A 134 9.48 -7.54 -10.33
C LEU A 134 9.15 -8.60 -9.28
N ALA A 135 9.76 -8.54 -8.10
CA ALA A 135 9.49 -9.49 -7.02
C ALA A 135 8.04 -9.47 -6.52
N LEU A 136 7.46 -8.27 -6.39
CA LEU A 136 6.04 -8.08 -6.10
C LEU A 136 5.18 -8.70 -7.21
N GLN A 137 5.53 -8.43 -8.47
CA GLN A 137 4.81 -8.98 -9.60
C GLN A 137 4.86 -10.51 -9.64
N HIS A 138 6.01 -11.12 -9.31
CA HIS A 138 6.13 -12.58 -9.15
C HIS A 138 5.20 -13.12 -8.09
N TYR A 139 5.14 -12.47 -6.93
CA TYR A 139 4.22 -12.84 -5.85
C TYR A 139 2.77 -12.78 -6.33
N PHE A 140 2.37 -11.68 -6.98
CA PHE A 140 1.01 -11.50 -7.50
C PHE A 140 0.64 -12.54 -8.57
N LEU A 141 1.59 -12.92 -9.43
CA LEU A 141 1.39 -13.93 -10.47
C LEU A 141 1.38 -15.37 -9.93
N ALA A 142 1.92 -15.60 -8.74
CA ALA A 142 1.89 -16.89 -8.07
C ALA A 142 0.54 -17.13 -7.38
N GLU A 143 -0.10 -16.07 -6.88
CA GLU A 143 -1.39 -16.15 -6.21
C GLU A 143 -2.56 -16.27 -7.23
N PRO A 144 -3.41 -17.29 -7.11
CA PRO A 144 -4.59 -17.43 -7.97
C PRO A 144 -5.55 -16.24 -7.78
N HIS A 145 -6.10 -15.73 -8.88
CA HIS A 145 -7.10 -14.65 -8.87
C HIS A 145 -6.64 -13.36 -8.17
N HIS A 146 -5.34 -13.07 -8.19
CA HIS A 146 -4.82 -11.82 -7.63
C HIS A 146 -5.36 -10.60 -8.42
N PRO A 147 -5.79 -9.51 -7.73
CA PRO A 147 -6.39 -8.35 -8.39
C PRO A 147 -5.39 -7.46 -9.12
N VAL A 148 -4.09 -7.56 -8.79
CA VAL A 148 -3.05 -6.77 -9.47
C VAL A 148 -2.80 -7.34 -10.86
N PRO A 149 -2.88 -6.52 -11.92
CA PRO A 149 -2.69 -6.97 -13.28
C PRO A 149 -1.27 -7.49 -13.53
N GLY A 150 -1.14 -8.39 -14.50
CA GLY A 150 0.12 -8.90 -15.05
C GLY A 150 0.91 -7.88 -15.87
N GLN A 151 0.96 -6.61 -15.44
CA GLN A 151 1.53 -5.51 -16.23
C GLN A 151 2.39 -4.58 -15.36
N LEU A 152 3.57 -4.23 -15.87
CA LEU A 152 4.43 -3.19 -15.31
C LEU A 152 4.76 -2.14 -16.38
N ILE A 153 4.83 -0.87 -15.97
CA ILE A 153 5.20 0.24 -16.83
C ILE A 153 6.36 0.98 -16.16
N PHE A 154 7.48 1.12 -16.86
CA PHE A 154 8.62 1.93 -16.44
C PHE A 154 8.74 3.16 -17.32
N ASP A 155 8.80 4.34 -16.71
CA ASP A 155 9.01 5.61 -17.39
C ASP A 155 10.44 6.09 -17.14
N GLN A 156 11.21 6.20 -18.21
CA GLN A 156 12.60 6.63 -18.27
C GLN A 156 13.56 5.98 -17.25
N PRO A 157 13.57 4.63 -17.11
CA PRO A 157 14.49 3.96 -16.17
C PRO A 157 15.97 4.23 -16.47
N SER A 158 16.34 4.49 -17.73
CA SER A 158 17.73 4.78 -18.08
C SER A 158 18.24 6.14 -17.61
N GLN A 159 17.35 7.10 -17.31
CA GLN A 159 17.72 8.50 -17.04
C GLN A 159 18.73 8.63 -15.91
N VAL A 160 18.65 7.72 -14.93
CA VAL A 160 19.59 7.62 -13.81
C VAL A 160 21.06 7.58 -14.25
N TYR A 161 21.33 6.88 -15.36
CA TYR A 161 22.67 6.70 -15.92
C TYR A 161 22.98 7.71 -17.05
N PHE A 162 21.96 8.40 -17.57
CA PHE A 162 22.11 9.45 -18.59
C PHE A 162 21.54 10.80 -18.12
N PRO A 163 22.04 11.38 -17.00
CA PRO A 163 21.61 12.71 -16.59
C PRO A 163 21.96 13.72 -17.70
N LYS A 164 21.08 14.70 -17.96
CA LYS A 164 21.29 15.75 -18.97
C LYS A 164 22.65 16.43 -18.73
N ARG A 165 23.67 16.08 -19.52
CA ARG A 165 25.05 16.57 -19.34
C ARG A 165 25.14 18.04 -19.78
N ALA A 166 25.81 18.85 -18.97
CA ALA A 166 26.23 20.19 -19.36
C ALA A 166 27.30 20.09 -20.46
N ALA A 167 27.22 20.95 -21.48
CA ALA A 167 28.17 20.96 -22.59
C ALA A 167 29.58 21.32 -22.10
N GLY A 168 30.57 20.43 -22.28
CA GLY A 168 31.98 20.75 -22.01
C GLY A 168 32.92 19.59 -21.74
N ASP A 169 32.40 18.40 -21.40
CA ASP A 169 33.23 17.28 -20.97
C ASP A 169 33.39 16.24 -22.11
N GLU A 170 34.48 16.33 -22.87
CA GLU A 170 34.89 15.37 -23.92
C GLU A 170 36.30 14.79 -23.67
N GLY A 171 36.51 14.20 -22.49
CA GLY A 171 37.74 13.49 -22.11
C GLY A 171 37.63 11.96 -22.19
N PRO A 172 38.76 11.22 -22.19
CA PRO A 172 38.78 9.75 -22.23
C PRO A 172 38.03 9.07 -21.07
N ASP A 173 38.02 9.70 -19.89
CA ASP A 173 37.26 9.20 -18.73
C ASP A 173 35.74 9.18 -18.98
N LEU A 174 35.21 10.11 -19.78
CA LEU A 174 33.79 10.17 -20.10
C LEU A 174 33.33 9.07 -21.04
N ILE A 175 34.22 8.58 -21.91
CA ILE A 175 33.93 7.44 -22.77
C ILE A 175 33.80 6.19 -21.90
N ALA A 176 34.75 5.97 -20.98
CA ALA A 176 34.71 4.83 -20.06
C ALA A 176 33.48 4.84 -19.14
N TRP A 177 33.05 6.01 -18.65
CA TRP A 177 31.86 6.13 -17.81
C TRP A 177 30.59 5.85 -18.60
N ARG A 178 30.49 6.36 -19.83
CA ARG A 178 29.37 6.06 -20.73
C ARG A 178 29.24 4.56 -21.00
N ASP A 179 30.35 3.85 -21.18
CA ASP A 179 30.32 2.40 -21.41
C ASP A 179 29.81 1.64 -20.16
N GLN A 180 30.20 2.05 -18.96
CA GLN A 180 29.69 1.46 -17.70
C GLN A 180 28.19 1.72 -17.53
N ASP A 181 27.74 2.96 -17.80
CA ASP A 181 26.34 3.37 -17.77
C ASP A 181 25.49 2.52 -18.74
N VAL A 182 25.96 2.34 -19.98
CA VAL A 182 25.31 1.49 -20.99
C VAL A 182 25.19 0.04 -20.51
N VAL A 183 26.26 -0.51 -19.93
CA VAL A 183 26.27 -1.88 -19.39
C VAL A 183 25.24 -2.03 -18.27
N ALA A 184 25.17 -1.06 -17.35
CA ALA A 184 24.25 -1.11 -16.23
C ALA A 184 22.78 -1.06 -16.68
N VAL A 185 22.42 -0.15 -17.60
CA VAL A 185 21.05 -0.09 -18.13
C VAL A 185 20.75 -1.34 -18.97
N ARG A 186 21.72 -1.87 -19.72
CA ARG A 186 21.53 -3.12 -20.47
C ARG A 186 21.22 -4.31 -19.55
N LYS A 187 21.82 -4.39 -18.36
CA LYS A 187 21.46 -5.40 -17.34
C LYS A 187 19.99 -5.29 -16.94
N VAL A 188 19.47 -4.08 -16.77
CA VAL A 188 18.05 -3.83 -16.46
C VAL A 188 17.15 -4.39 -17.56
N PHE A 189 17.35 -4.00 -18.82
CA PHE A 189 16.54 -4.52 -19.93
C PHE A 189 16.66 -6.04 -20.09
N ALA A 190 17.85 -6.60 -19.88
CA ALA A 190 18.07 -8.04 -19.95
C ALA A 190 17.27 -8.78 -18.88
N LEU A 191 17.27 -8.26 -17.65
CA LEU A 191 16.47 -8.81 -16.55
C LEU A 191 14.97 -8.74 -16.87
N LEU A 192 14.48 -7.58 -17.31
CA LEU A 192 13.06 -7.40 -17.67
C LEU A 192 12.63 -8.40 -18.75
N GLY A 193 13.42 -8.56 -19.82
CA GLY A 193 13.16 -9.52 -20.90
C GLY A 193 13.18 -10.98 -20.43
N ALA A 194 14.11 -11.33 -19.54
CA ALA A 194 14.19 -12.65 -18.95
C ALA A 194 12.96 -12.97 -18.09
N GLU A 195 12.51 -12.03 -17.25
CA GLU A 195 11.35 -12.22 -16.38
C GLU A 195 10.03 -12.30 -17.16
N VAL A 196 9.86 -11.49 -18.22
CA VAL A 196 8.71 -11.61 -19.14
C VAL A 196 8.69 -12.99 -19.82
N THR A 197 9.84 -13.44 -20.29
CA THR A 197 9.97 -14.76 -20.94
C THR A 197 9.64 -15.89 -19.95
N ALA A 198 10.16 -15.80 -18.72
CA ALA A 198 9.90 -16.77 -17.66
C ALA A 198 8.42 -16.83 -17.24
N ALA A 199 7.71 -15.70 -17.32
CA ALA A 199 6.29 -15.61 -16.98
C ALA A 199 5.34 -16.27 -18.00
N LYS A 200 5.84 -16.71 -19.16
CA LYS A 200 5.09 -17.47 -20.18
C LYS A 200 3.78 -16.79 -20.60
N GLY A 201 3.85 -15.48 -20.88
CA GLY A 201 2.72 -14.68 -21.35
C GLY A 201 1.79 -14.14 -20.25
N ARG A 202 2.10 -14.39 -18.97
CA ARG A 202 1.34 -13.82 -17.83
C ARG A 202 1.84 -12.46 -17.37
N LEU A 203 2.98 -12.00 -17.89
CA LEU A 203 3.58 -10.71 -17.57
C LEU A 203 3.85 -9.91 -18.85
N GLN A 204 3.44 -8.66 -18.86
CA GLN A 204 3.81 -7.66 -19.84
C GLN A 204 4.57 -6.53 -19.15
N ILE A 205 5.70 -6.12 -19.73
CA ILE A 205 6.45 -4.95 -19.27
C ILE A 205 6.52 -3.96 -20.42
N ILE A 206 6.13 -2.71 -20.15
CA ILE A 206 6.23 -1.59 -21.09
C ILE A 206 7.29 -0.63 -20.54
N VAL A 207 8.26 -0.28 -21.37
CA VAL A 207 9.31 0.68 -21.00
C VAL A 207 9.22 1.85 -21.97
N LEU A 208 9.07 3.06 -21.42
CA LEU A 208 9.11 4.31 -22.15
C LEU A 208 10.48 4.93 -21.89
N ASP A 209 11.32 5.05 -22.91
CA ASP A 209 12.70 5.50 -22.70
C ASP A 209 13.26 6.19 -23.96
N HIS A 210 14.35 6.95 -23.77
CA HIS A 210 15.17 7.54 -24.82
C HIS A 210 16.49 6.80 -25.05
N ALA A 211 16.71 5.68 -24.36
CA ALA A 211 17.90 4.86 -24.51
C ALA A 211 18.05 4.30 -25.95
N ASP A 212 19.28 4.38 -26.48
CA ASP A 212 19.62 3.88 -27.80
C ASP A 212 19.60 2.34 -27.89
N GLU A 213 19.56 1.79 -29.11
CA GLU A 213 19.48 0.35 -29.38
C GLU A 213 20.63 -0.47 -28.78
N ASP A 214 21.79 0.14 -28.56
CA ASP A 214 22.94 -0.44 -27.86
C ASP A 214 22.57 -0.95 -26.45
N VAL A 215 21.58 -0.34 -25.80
CA VAL A 215 21.13 -0.71 -24.47
C VAL A 215 20.12 -1.86 -24.51
N TRP A 216 19.06 -1.77 -25.32
CA TRP A 216 17.95 -2.74 -25.32
C TRP A 216 17.99 -3.76 -26.45
N GLY A 217 18.82 -3.53 -27.47
CA GLY A 217 18.88 -4.32 -28.69
C GLY A 217 19.40 -5.73 -28.49
N LYS A 218 18.86 -6.65 -29.30
CA LYS A 218 19.22 -8.09 -29.35
C LYS A 218 19.04 -8.84 -28.02
N LEU A 219 18.27 -8.29 -27.08
CA LEU A 219 17.93 -8.95 -25.83
C LEU A 219 16.68 -9.84 -25.99
N PRO A 220 16.72 -11.11 -25.57
CA PRO A 220 15.54 -11.98 -25.58
C PRO A 220 14.40 -11.38 -24.75
N GLY A 221 13.17 -11.45 -25.26
CA GLY A 221 11.99 -10.92 -24.58
C GLY A 221 11.85 -9.40 -24.63
N VAL A 222 12.78 -8.68 -25.28
CA VAL A 222 12.71 -7.23 -25.47
C VAL A 222 12.46 -6.93 -26.95
N LYS A 223 11.51 -6.04 -27.23
CA LYS A 223 11.15 -5.63 -28.58
C LYS A 223 10.82 -4.15 -28.63
N LEU A 224 11.44 -3.43 -29.56
CA LEU A 224 11.01 -2.07 -29.90
C LEU A 224 9.63 -2.12 -30.56
N ILE A 225 8.69 -1.39 -29.99
CA ILE A 225 7.34 -1.26 -30.52
C ILE A 225 7.23 -0.05 -31.44
N GLU A 226 7.70 1.10 -30.96
CA GLU A 226 7.61 2.36 -31.70
C GLU A 226 8.72 3.31 -31.26
N GLU A 227 9.15 4.18 -32.17
CA GLU A 227 10.07 5.27 -31.89
C GLU A 227 9.40 6.60 -32.19
N TRP A 228 9.18 7.40 -31.14
CA TRP A 228 8.48 8.68 -31.25
C TRP A 228 9.44 9.82 -31.54
N ARG A 229 9.67 10.10 -32.84
CA ARG A 229 10.41 11.28 -33.32
C ARG A 229 9.44 12.29 -33.95
N GLY A 230 8.89 13.19 -33.13
CA GLY A 230 7.98 14.26 -33.57
C GLY A 230 6.49 13.92 -33.57
N GLN A 231 6.12 12.64 -33.39
CA GLN A 231 4.78 12.24 -32.97
C GLN A 231 4.81 11.97 -31.46
N ALA A 232 3.73 12.30 -30.74
CA ALA A 232 3.64 12.10 -29.30
C ALA A 232 2.69 10.94 -28.97
N LEU A 233 2.91 10.27 -27.84
CA LEU A 233 2.04 9.21 -27.34
C LEU A 233 0.59 9.71 -27.17
N VAL A 234 0.42 10.97 -26.75
CA VAL A 234 -0.89 11.62 -26.68
C VAL A 234 -1.24 12.18 -28.06
N PRO A 235 -2.30 11.68 -28.73
CA PRO A 235 -2.73 12.21 -30.01
C PRO A 235 -3.10 13.68 -29.91
N GLN A 236 -2.66 14.51 -30.85
CA GLN A 236 -3.00 15.94 -30.88
C GLN A 236 -4.51 16.18 -30.90
N THR A 237 -5.27 15.26 -31.51
CA THR A 237 -6.73 15.29 -31.55
C THR A 237 -7.39 15.28 -30.16
N TRP A 238 -6.74 14.69 -29.14
CA TRP A 238 -7.26 14.69 -27.77
C TRP A 238 -7.07 16.03 -27.07
N ILE A 239 -6.04 16.78 -27.44
CA ILE A 239 -5.75 18.11 -26.90
C ILE A 239 -6.68 19.15 -27.54
N THR A 240 -6.99 18.98 -28.82
CA THR A 240 -7.86 19.90 -29.59
C THR A 240 -9.34 19.56 -29.50
N ALA A 241 -9.74 18.51 -28.77
CA ALA A 241 -11.15 18.18 -28.60
C ALA A 241 -11.84 19.31 -27.79
N PRO A 242 -12.91 19.93 -28.30
CA PRO A 242 -13.63 20.94 -27.54
C PRO A 242 -14.22 20.28 -26.29
N SER A 243 -14.07 20.95 -25.15
CA SER A 243 -14.73 20.59 -23.90
C SER A 243 -16.23 20.63 -24.13
N GLY A 244 -16.83 19.46 -24.38
CA GLY A 244 -18.28 19.27 -24.42
C GLY A 244 -18.86 19.26 -23.02
#